data_AF-X1G4P5-F1
#
_entry.id   AF-X1G4P5-F1
#
_cell.length_a   1.000
_cell.length_b   1.000
_cell.length_c   1.000
_cell.angle_alpha   90.00
_cell.angle_beta   90.00
_cell.angle_gamma   90.00
#
_symmetry.space_group_name_H-M   'P 1'
#
loop_
_entity.id
_entity.type
_entity.pdbx_description
1 polymer ?
#
loop_
_entity_poly.entity_id
_entity_poly.type
_entity_poly.pdbx_seq_one_letter_code
_entity_poly.pdbx_strand_id
1 'polypeptide(L)'
;MTKIVIIGAGSHVFSRRLISDVLSYPELRDSTITLMDIDKEPLDLITAFAKKLVAQHGFNTQIESTTNRREALAGADYVVVTIRVGGTRPREVNIGISARYGVNQAVGDTIGPGGVFYGLRHVPVMLDICHDMEELCPDAWLINYTNPMAIICWAMNDYTHIKNVGLCHSVQHTSEELARYLGVPYDELSYWVAGINHMAWFLELKWHGEDAYPLLRKKFKDPEIYSRPDAHWAGADIVRAGIFKAFGYFNTESSWHMSEYVPYFRKKNRPELIERFGLGGDFFEEMAKRRRKQDEEFRQQIRDGQKFLLSHSGEYASIIIHSIETGIPSRINGNVKNNGHSHAQNGSWHYEHL
;
A
#
# COMPACT_ATOMS: atom_id res chain seq x y z
N MET A 1 -3.80 13.80 -24.36
CA MET A 1 -4.49 13.95 -23.07
C MET A 1 -4.17 12.70 -22.29
N THR A 2 -3.59 12.87 -21.11
CA THR A 2 -3.09 11.78 -20.29
C THR A 2 -4.24 10.89 -19.83
N LYS A 3 -4.14 9.58 -20.03
CA LYS A 3 -5.16 8.59 -19.63
C LYS A 3 -4.65 7.74 -18.46
N ILE A 4 -5.33 7.88 -17.32
CA ILE A 4 -5.02 7.19 -16.07
C ILE A 4 -6.13 6.17 -15.79
N VAL A 5 -5.77 4.89 -15.82
CA VAL A 5 -6.67 3.78 -15.54
C VAL A 5 -6.51 3.30 -14.10
N ILE A 6 -7.61 3.07 -13.40
CA ILE A 6 -7.61 2.44 -12.07
C ILE A 6 -8.36 1.11 -12.17
N ILE A 7 -7.63 -0.02 -12.11
CA ILE A 7 -8.19 -1.38 -12.08
C ILE A 7 -8.40 -1.81 -10.64
N GLY A 8 -9.62 -2.25 -10.31
CA GLY A 8 -10.06 -2.47 -8.93
C GLY A 8 -10.58 -1.19 -8.28
N ALA A 9 -11.15 -0.28 -9.09
CA ALA A 9 -11.61 1.03 -8.65
C ALA A 9 -12.71 0.97 -7.57
N GLY A 10 -13.39 -0.16 -7.40
CA GLY A 10 -14.35 -0.40 -6.33
C GLY A 10 -13.76 -0.40 -4.92
N SER A 11 -12.44 -0.35 -4.77
CA SER A 11 -11.76 -0.07 -3.49
C SER A 11 -11.96 1.38 -3.07
N HIS A 12 -13.13 1.75 -2.54
CA HIS A 12 -13.56 3.14 -2.32
C HIS A 12 -12.56 3.98 -1.56
N VAL A 13 -12.00 3.45 -0.46
CA VAL A 13 -11.00 4.19 0.34
C VAL A 13 -9.77 4.56 -0.49
N PHE A 14 -9.28 3.61 -1.29
CA PHE A 14 -8.05 3.80 -2.05
C PHE A 14 -8.29 4.65 -3.30
N SER A 15 -9.29 4.30 -4.11
CA SER A 15 -9.62 5.04 -5.33
C SER A 15 -9.99 6.49 -5.04
N ARG A 16 -10.72 6.76 -3.95
CA ARG A 16 -11.08 8.13 -3.56
C ARG A 16 -9.85 8.99 -3.26
N ARG A 17 -8.84 8.41 -2.60
CA ARG A 17 -7.57 9.08 -2.31
C ARG A 17 -6.81 9.34 -3.60
N LEU A 18 -6.63 8.31 -4.43
CA LEU A 18 -5.88 8.43 -5.67
C LEU A 18 -6.50 9.46 -6.64
N ILE A 19 -7.82 9.46 -6.80
CA ILE A 19 -8.52 10.45 -7.64
C ILE A 19 -8.32 11.86 -7.07
N SER A 20 -8.47 12.03 -5.75
CA SER A 20 -8.22 13.32 -5.09
C SER A 20 -6.78 13.80 -5.27
N ASP A 21 -5.81 12.89 -5.16
CA ASP A 21 -4.38 13.20 -5.26
C ASP A 21 -4.01 13.62 -6.69
N VAL A 22 -4.49 12.88 -7.71
CA VAL A 22 -4.31 13.25 -9.13
C VAL A 22 -4.90 14.63 -9.39
N LEU A 23 -6.15 14.88 -8.97
CA LEU A 23 -6.83 16.15 -9.20
C LEU A 23 -6.24 17.31 -8.38
N SER A 24 -5.47 17.02 -7.33
CA SER A 24 -4.79 18.05 -6.54
C SER A 24 -3.69 18.75 -7.33
N TYR A 25 -3.06 18.08 -8.29
CA TYR A 25 -2.10 18.65 -9.23
C TYR A 25 -2.79 19.37 -10.39
N PRO A 26 -2.65 20.71 -10.53
CA PRO A 26 -3.20 21.45 -11.67
C PRO A 26 -2.83 20.86 -13.03
N GLU A 27 -1.59 20.38 -13.17
CA GLU A 27 -0.99 19.82 -14.37
C GLU A 27 -1.69 18.54 -14.84
N LEU A 28 -2.33 17.81 -13.92
CA LEU A 28 -3.03 16.55 -14.21
C LEU A 28 -4.54 16.72 -14.40
N ARG A 29 -5.08 17.95 -14.33
CA ARG A 29 -6.54 18.19 -14.43
C ARG A 29 -7.07 18.09 -15.84
N ASP A 30 -6.21 18.16 -16.86
CA ASP A 30 -6.57 17.89 -18.27
C ASP A 30 -6.23 16.43 -18.63
N SER A 31 -6.82 15.49 -17.90
CA SER A 31 -6.64 14.05 -18.05
C SER A 31 -7.97 13.32 -18.17
N THR A 32 -7.91 12.08 -18.65
CA THR A 32 -9.01 11.11 -18.56
C THR A 32 -8.70 10.12 -17.44
N ILE A 33 -9.59 10.02 -16.45
CA ILE A 33 -9.53 9.00 -15.41
C ILE A 33 -10.56 7.92 -15.73
N THR A 34 -10.09 6.73 -16.09
CA THR A 34 -10.94 5.58 -16.41
C THR A 34 -10.97 4.60 -15.24
N LEU A 35 -12.14 4.42 -14.64
CA LEU A 35 -12.36 3.55 -13.50
C LEU A 35 -12.83 2.17 -13.97
N MET A 36 -12.13 1.12 -13.56
CA MET A 36 -12.47 -0.25 -13.94
C MET A 36 -12.61 -1.13 -12.72
N ASP A 37 -13.74 -1.83 -12.62
CA ASP A 37 -13.97 -2.90 -11.66
C ASP A 37 -14.91 -3.94 -12.26
N ILE A 38 -14.81 -5.19 -11.81
CA ILE A 38 -15.74 -6.25 -12.21
C ILE A 38 -17.06 -6.15 -11.47
N ASP A 39 -17.07 -5.52 -10.29
CA ASP A 39 -18.27 -5.30 -9.50
C ASP A 39 -18.85 -3.92 -9.80
N LYS A 40 -20.04 -3.92 -10.42
CA LYS A 40 -20.70 -2.71 -10.90
C LYS A 40 -21.14 -1.79 -9.75
N GLU A 41 -21.59 -2.36 -8.64
CA GLU A 41 -22.13 -1.56 -7.54
C GLU A 41 -21.07 -0.62 -6.91
N PRO A 42 -19.90 -1.11 -6.47
CA PRO A 42 -18.86 -0.23 -5.97
C PRO A 42 -18.27 0.64 -7.08
N LEU A 43 -18.23 0.19 -8.34
CA LEU A 43 -17.79 1.00 -9.48
C LEU A 43 -18.68 2.23 -9.70
N ASP A 44 -19.99 2.06 -9.65
CA ASP A 44 -20.95 3.15 -9.83
C ASP A 44 -20.78 4.20 -8.73
N LEU A 45 -20.56 3.78 -7.48
CA LEU A 45 -20.38 4.70 -6.36
C LEU A 45 -19.11 5.55 -6.53
N ILE A 46 -17.97 4.93 -6.86
CA ILE A 46 -16.73 5.67 -7.04
C ILE A 46 -16.77 6.58 -8.29
N THR A 47 -17.48 6.15 -9.34
CA THR A 47 -17.73 6.98 -10.53
C THR A 47 -18.54 8.23 -10.18
N ALA A 48 -19.59 8.07 -9.38
CA ALA A 48 -20.41 9.19 -8.92
C ALA A 48 -19.60 10.19 -8.08
N PHE A 49 -18.73 9.68 -7.20
CA PHE A 49 -17.81 10.51 -6.44
C PHE A 49 -16.86 11.30 -7.35
N ALA A 50 -16.18 10.63 -8.29
CA ALA A 50 -15.21 11.25 -9.18
C ALA A 50 -15.86 12.37 -10.02
N LYS A 51 -17.00 12.08 -10.65
CA LYS A 51 -17.77 13.07 -11.42
C LYS A 51 -18.20 14.26 -10.57
N LYS A 52 -18.67 14.00 -9.34
CA LYS A 52 -19.05 15.06 -8.40
C LYS A 52 -17.87 15.93 -8.00
N LEU A 53 -16.71 15.33 -7.73
CA LEU A 53 -15.50 16.06 -7.35
C LEU A 53 -15.03 16.98 -8.51
N VAL A 54 -14.97 16.46 -9.73
CA VAL A 54 -14.65 17.24 -10.94
C VAL A 54 -15.64 18.39 -11.14
N ALA A 55 -16.94 18.11 -11.08
CA ALA A 55 -17.98 19.13 -11.26
C ALA A 55 -17.96 20.20 -10.16
N GLN A 56 -17.69 19.81 -8.90
CA GLN A 56 -17.63 20.72 -7.77
C GLN A 56 -16.55 21.79 -7.93
N HIS A 57 -15.40 21.41 -8.50
CA HIS A 57 -14.25 22.31 -8.67
C HIS A 57 -14.10 22.86 -10.10
N GLY A 58 -14.98 22.47 -11.03
CA GLY A 58 -14.97 22.95 -12.41
C GLY A 58 -13.74 22.49 -13.21
N PHE A 59 -13.26 21.26 -12.96
CA PHE A 59 -12.10 20.71 -13.67
C PHE A 59 -12.51 20.17 -15.05
N ASN A 60 -11.57 20.18 -16.00
CA ASN A 60 -11.76 19.64 -17.35
C ASN A 60 -11.60 18.11 -17.44
N THR A 61 -11.27 17.47 -16.31
CA THR A 61 -10.99 16.04 -16.24
C THR A 61 -12.17 15.21 -16.71
N GLN A 62 -11.92 14.27 -17.61
CA GLN A 62 -12.93 13.33 -18.07
C GLN A 62 -12.98 12.11 -17.16
N ILE A 63 -14.17 11.73 -16.70
CA ILE A 63 -14.36 10.52 -15.89
C ILE A 63 -15.11 9.47 -16.70
N GLU A 64 -14.46 8.35 -16.94
CA GLU A 64 -15.02 7.17 -17.59
C GLU A 64 -15.11 6.01 -16.59
N SER A 65 -16.03 5.08 -16.83
CA SER A 65 -16.02 3.81 -16.13
C SER A 65 -16.53 2.67 -16.98
N THR A 66 -15.97 1.47 -16.77
CA THR A 66 -16.34 0.25 -17.50
C THR A 66 -16.08 -0.98 -16.63
N THR A 67 -16.82 -2.05 -16.89
CA THR A 67 -16.52 -3.37 -16.33
C THR A 67 -15.63 -4.22 -17.25
N ASN A 68 -15.28 -3.69 -18.43
CA ASN A 68 -14.42 -4.33 -19.40
C ASN A 68 -12.98 -3.82 -19.27
N ARG A 69 -12.08 -4.72 -18.88
CA ARG A 69 -10.66 -4.39 -18.67
C ARG A 69 -9.98 -3.88 -19.95
N ARG A 70 -10.25 -4.51 -21.10
CA ARG A 70 -9.58 -4.15 -22.36
C ARG A 70 -10.02 -2.80 -22.87
N GLU A 71 -11.30 -2.46 -22.72
CA GLU A 71 -11.80 -1.10 -23.00
C GLU A 71 -11.11 -0.05 -22.13
N ALA A 72 -10.93 -0.35 -20.83
CA ALA A 72 -10.24 0.56 -19.92
C ALA A 72 -8.78 0.79 -20.34
N LEU A 73 -8.07 -0.29 -20.68
CA LEU A 73 -6.64 -0.28 -20.99
C LEU A 73 -6.28 0.38 -22.33
N ALA A 74 -7.19 0.37 -23.31
CA ALA A 74 -6.90 0.90 -24.65
C ALA A 74 -6.38 2.34 -24.61
N GLY A 75 -5.12 2.55 -25.04
CA GLY A 75 -4.46 3.86 -25.07
C GLY A 75 -4.20 4.48 -23.69
N ALA A 76 -4.10 3.68 -22.63
CA ALA A 76 -3.71 4.19 -21.30
C ALA A 76 -2.23 4.63 -21.27
N ASP A 77 -1.93 5.66 -20.48
CA ASP A 77 -0.54 6.06 -20.18
C ASP A 77 -0.11 5.51 -18.81
N TYR A 78 -1.07 5.37 -17.88
CA TYR A 78 -0.84 4.87 -16.53
C TYR A 78 -1.94 3.89 -16.14
N VAL A 79 -1.55 2.77 -15.52
CA VAL A 79 -2.47 1.73 -15.05
C VAL A 79 -2.18 1.43 -13.58
N VAL A 80 -3.04 1.92 -12.70
CA VAL A 80 -2.96 1.66 -11.26
C VAL A 80 -3.80 0.44 -10.92
N VAL A 81 -3.21 -0.56 -10.26
CA VAL A 81 -3.87 -1.85 -9.98
C VAL A 81 -4.02 -2.08 -8.48
N THR A 82 -5.27 -2.19 -8.01
CA THR A 82 -5.63 -2.24 -6.58
C THR A 82 -6.60 -3.40 -6.30
N ILE A 83 -6.40 -4.54 -6.95
CA ILE A 83 -7.35 -5.65 -6.94
C ILE A 83 -7.17 -6.56 -5.73
N ARG A 84 -8.22 -7.33 -5.43
CA ARG A 84 -8.17 -8.46 -4.51
C ARG A 84 -8.94 -9.62 -5.12
N VAL A 85 -8.22 -10.54 -5.74
CA VAL A 85 -8.80 -11.67 -6.48
C VAL A 85 -9.56 -12.58 -5.53
N GLY A 86 -10.87 -12.71 -5.79
CA GLY A 86 -11.80 -13.48 -4.98
C GLY A 86 -12.33 -12.76 -3.73
N GLY A 87 -12.03 -11.46 -3.55
CA GLY A 87 -12.55 -10.65 -2.45
C GLY A 87 -12.01 -11.08 -1.07
N THR A 88 -12.82 -10.91 -0.03
CA THR A 88 -12.41 -11.14 1.37
C THR A 88 -12.43 -12.60 1.79
N ARG A 89 -13.40 -13.38 1.29
CA ARG A 89 -13.65 -14.78 1.65
C ARG A 89 -12.42 -15.71 1.55
N PRO A 90 -11.56 -15.62 0.51
CA PRO A 90 -10.35 -16.44 0.42
C PRO A 90 -9.41 -16.34 1.61
N ARG A 91 -9.36 -15.19 2.29
CA ARG A 91 -8.48 -15.03 3.44
C ARG A 91 -8.85 -15.99 4.56
N GLU A 92 -10.13 -16.07 4.92
CA GLU A 92 -10.60 -16.94 5.99
C GLU A 92 -10.24 -18.40 5.71
N VAL A 93 -10.35 -18.82 4.45
CA VAL A 93 -9.94 -20.15 4.00
C VAL A 93 -8.41 -20.33 4.13
N ASN A 94 -7.62 -19.39 3.64
CA ASN A 94 -6.15 -19.45 3.69
C ASN A 94 -5.63 -19.53 5.13
N ILE A 95 -6.12 -18.65 6.02
CA ILE A 95 -5.74 -18.61 7.43
C ILE A 95 -6.24 -19.86 8.16
N GLY A 96 -7.49 -20.28 7.91
CA GLY A 96 -8.09 -21.46 8.53
C GLY A 96 -7.42 -22.78 8.13
N ILE A 97 -6.98 -22.92 6.87
CA ILE A 97 -6.15 -24.07 6.45
C ILE A 97 -4.82 -24.04 7.20
N SER A 98 -4.12 -22.90 7.20
CA SER A 98 -2.82 -22.76 7.86
C SER A 98 -2.88 -23.10 9.35
N ALA A 99 -3.93 -22.62 10.04
CA ALA A 99 -4.17 -22.88 11.45
C ALA A 99 -4.40 -24.37 11.75
N ARG A 100 -5.12 -25.10 10.88
CA ARG A 100 -5.31 -26.56 11.01
C ARG A 100 -3.99 -27.33 11.01
N TYR A 101 -2.99 -26.85 10.30
CA TYR A 101 -1.63 -27.42 10.27
C TYR A 101 -0.68 -26.78 11.29
N GLY A 102 -1.19 -25.94 12.21
CA GLY A 102 -0.40 -25.38 13.29
C GLY A 102 0.38 -24.11 12.95
N VAL A 103 0.10 -23.47 11.81
CA VAL A 103 0.70 -22.19 11.42
C VAL A 103 -0.27 -21.06 11.76
N ASN A 104 0.10 -20.24 12.75
CA ASN A 104 -0.67 -19.06 13.14
C ASN A 104 -0.24 -17.87 12.27
N GLN A 105 -1.19 -17.31 11.55
CA GLN A 105 -1.03 -16.10 10.73
C GLN A 105 -2.08 -15.07 11.14
N ALA A 106 -1.67 -13.81 11.21
CA ALA A 106 -2.58 -12.69 11.43
C ALA A 106 -3.06 -12.06 10.12
N VAL A 107 -2.15 -11.92 9.16
CA VAL A 107 -2.39 -11.21 7.92
C VAL A 107 -2.52 -12.19 6.77
N GLY A 108 -1.44 -12.93 6.49
CA GLY A 108 -1.42 -13.97 5.46
C GLY A 108 -1.66 -13.45 4.04
N ASP A 109 -1.34 -12.18 3.77
CA ASP A 109 -1.41 -11.57 2.43
C ASP A 109 -0.03 -11.34 1.79
N THR A 110 1.05 -11.63 2.52
CA THR A 110 2.42 -11.29 2.10
C THR A 110 3.31 -12.54 2.06
N ILE A 111 3.41 -13.27 3.17
CA ILE A 111 4.28 -14.45 3.34
C ILE A 111 3.56 -15.59 4.05
N GLY A 112 4.28 -16.69 4.32
CA GLY A 112 3.74 -17.91 4.91
C GLY A 112 2.76 -18.62 3.97
N PRO A 113 2.11 -19.71 4.41
CA PRO A 113 1.19 -20.46 3.55
C PRO A 113 0.06 -19.60 3.01
N GLY A 114 -0.52 -18.72 3.83
CA GLY A 114 -1.53 -17.76 3.40
C GLY A 114 -1.07 -16.84 2.28
N GLY A 115 0.13 -16.24 2.41
CA GLY A 115 0.73 -15.39 1.38
C GLY A 115 1.05 -16.15 0.10
N VAL A 116 1.50 -17.41 0.19
CA VAL A 116 1.73 -18.28 -0.98
C VAL A 116 0.41 -18.56 -1.71
N PHE A 117 -0.65 -18.97 -1.01
CA PHE A 117 -1.96 -19.19 -1.62
C PHE A 117 -2.55 -17.90 -2.22
N TYR A 118 -2.27 -16.76 -1.59
CA TYR A 118 -2.65 -15.46 -2.10
C TYR A 118 -1.90 -15.14 -3.40
N GLY A 119 -0.58 -15.32 -3.42
CA GLY A 119 0.26 -15.15 -4.61
C GLY A 119 -0.16 -16.04 -5.77
N LEU A 120 -0.36 -17.34 -5.55
CA LEU A 120 -0.80 -18.30 -6.58
C LEU A 120 -2.13 -17.89 -7.24
N ARG A 121 -2.99 -17.16 -6.54
CA ARG A 121 -4.26 -16.68 -7.05
C ARG A 121 -4.12 -15.36 -7.82
N HIS A 122 -3.21 -14.49 -7.40
CA HIS A 122 -3.07 -13.15 -7.96
C HIS A 122 -2.14 -13.11 -9.16
N VAL A 123 -1.06 -13.90 -9.17
CA VAL A 123 -0.07 -13.89 -10.24
C VAL A 123 -0.70 -14.10 -11.62
N PRO A 124 -1.57 -15.11 -11.87
CA PRO A 124 -2.18 -15.28 -13.19
C PRO A 124 -2.99 -14.06 -13.63
N VAL A 125 -3.79 -13.49 -12.73
CA VAL A 125 -4.63 -12.31 -13.04
C VAL A 125 -3.78 -11.06 -13.32
N MET A 126 -2.67 -10.89 -12.58
CA MET A 126 -1.75 -9.78 -12.81
C MET A 126 -1.02 -9.93 -14.14
N LEU A 127 -0.62 -11.15 -14.53
CA LEU A 127 -0.01 -11.41 -15.83
C LEU A 127 -1.02 -11.21 -16.97
N ASP A 128 -2.28 -11.62 -16.82
CA ASP A 128 -3.33 -11.34 -17.81
C ASP A 128 -3.51 -9.83 -18.03
N ILE A 129 -3.48 -9.02 -16.95
CA ILE A 129 -3.51 -7.55 -17.05
C ILE A 129 -2.29 -7.05 -17.84
N CYS A 130 -1.09 -7.54 -17.51
CA CYS A 130 0.13 -7.13 -18.20
C CYS A 130 0.09 -7.50 -19.69
N HIS A 131 -0.35 -8.69 -20.06
CA HIS A 131 -0.43 -9.12 -21.47
C HIS A 131 -1.47 -8.30 -22.24
N ASP A 132 -2.61 -7.94 -21.62
CA ASP A 132 -3.53 -6.99 -22.23
C ASP A 132 -2.88 -5.60 -22.41
N MET A 133 -2.04 -5.15 -21.46
CA MET A 133 -1.29 -3.89 -21.60
C MET A 133 -0.25 -3.96 -22.71
N GLU A 134 0.48 -5.07 -22.86
CA GLU A 134 1.49 -5.25 -23.91
C GLU A 134 0.87 -5.10 -25.32
N GLU A 135 -0.40 -5.49 -25.48
CA GLU A 135 -1.14 -5.33 -26.73
C GLU A 135 -1.75 -3.93 -26.90
N LEU A 136 -2.34 -3.37 -25.84
CA LEU A 136 -3.24 -2.21 -25.93
C LEU A 136 -2.60 -0.88 -25.53
N CYS A 137 -1.55 -0.91 -24.73
CA CYS A 137 -0.84 0.24 -24.18
C CYS A 137 0.58 -0.13 -23.72
N PRO A 138 1.46 -0.63 -24.62
CA PRO A 138 2.77 -1.18 -24.24
C PRO A 138 3.71 -0.16 -23.57
N ASP A 139 3.50 1.13 -23.84
CA ASP A 139 4.28 2.22 -23.27
C ASP A 139 3.73 2.71 -21.91
N ALA A 140 2.63 2.13 -21.40
CA ALA A 140 2.06 2.54 -20.12
C ALA A 140 2.91 2.10 -18.92
N TRP A 141 2.82 2.86 -17.84
CA TRP A 141 3.34 2.44 -16.53
C TRP A 141 2.29 1.65 -15.74
N LEU A 142 2.63 0.44 -15.29
CA LEU A 142 1.85 -0.31 -14.32
C LEU A 142 2.29 0.06 -12.89
N ILE A 143 1.38 0.65 -12.13
CA ILE A 143 1.59 1.05 -10.74
C ILE A 143 0.80 0.11 -9.83
N ASN A 144 1.47 -0.86 -9.21
CA ASN A 144 0.82 -1.93 -8.48
C ASN A 144 0.69 -1.59 -6.98
N TYR A 145 -0.52 -1.73 -6.43
CA TYR A 145 -0.79 -1.73 -4.98
C TYR A 145 -1.26 -3.10 -4.47
N THR A 146 -1.36 -4.09 -5.36
CA THR A 146 -1.89 -5.41 -5.05
C THR A 146 -0.82 -6.26 -4.37
N ASN A 147 -1.19 -6.87 -3.23
CA ASN A 147 -0.37 -7.86 -2.53
C ASN A 147 -0.59 -9.28 -3.11
N PRO A 148 0.36 -10.22 -2.95
CA PRO A 148 1.65 -10.08 -2.27
C PRO A 148 2.68 -9.37 -3.16
N MET A 149 3.06 -8.15 -2.76
CA MET A 149 3.80 -7.21 -3.61
C MET A 149 5.07 -7.81 -4.23
N ALA A 150 5.92 -8.43 -3.40
CA ALA A 150 7.18 -8.98 -3.85
C ALA A 150 6.99 -10.12 -4.86
N ILE A 151 6.02 -11.00 -4.64
CA ILE A 151 5.74 -12.15 -5.53
C ILE A 151 5.16 -11.65 -6.85
N ILE A 152 4.22 -10.69 -6.81
CA ILE A 152 3.58 -10.12 -8.00
C ILE A 152 4.59 -9.33 -8.83
N CYS A 153 5.36 -8.43 -8.21
CA CYS A 153 6.38 -7.67 -8.92
C CYS A 153 7.44 -8.60 -9.51
N TRP A 154 7.82 -9.66 -8.79
CA TRP A 154 8.74 -10.65 -9.34
C TRP A 154 8.18 -11.30 -10.61
N ALA A 155 6.93 -11.78 -10.57
CA ALA A 155 6.29 -12.40 -11.72
C ALA A 155 6.17 -11.42 -12.91
N MET A 156 5.71 -10.19 -12.68
CA MET A 156 5.62 -9.18 -13.75
C MET A 156 7.00 -8.92 -14.38
N ASN A 157 8.04 -8.76 -13.57
CA ASN A 157 9.39 -8.48 -14.06
C ASN A 157 10.07 -9.63 -14.83
N ASP A 158 9.66 -10.88 -14.60
CA ASP A 158 10.27 -12.05 -15.25
C ASP A 158 9.47 -12.55 -16.46
N TYR A 159 8.16 -12.28 -16.52
CA TYR A 159 7.27 -12.82 -17.55
C TYR A 159 6.65 -11.78 -18.48
N THR A 160 6.94 -10.49 -18.29
CA THR A 160 6.41 -9.39 -19.10
C THR A 160 7.48 -8.33 -19.34
N HIS A 161 7.22 -7.42 -20.28
CA HIS A 161 8.09 -6.26 -20.54
C HIS A 161 7.48 -4.92 -20.11
N ILE A 162 6.38 -4.95 -19.37
CA ILE A 162 5.69 -3.76 -18.89
C ILE A 162 6.52 -3.03 -17.83
N LYS A 163 6.68 -1.73 -18.02
CA LYS A 163 7.26 -0.82 -17.01
C LYS A 163 6.38 -0.89 -15.76
N ASN A 164 6.94 -1.34 -14.64
CA ASN A 164 6.17 -1.51 -13.42
C ASN A 164 6.90 -1.02 -12.18
N VAL A 165 6.12 -0.60 -11.20
CA VAL A 165 6.58 -0.28 -9.85
C VAL A 165 5.52 -0.71 -8.84
N GLY A 166 5.96 -1.39 -7.78
CA GLY A 166 5.09 -1.78 -6.68
C GLY A 166 5.11 -0.79 -5.53
N LEU A 167 3.94 -0.31 -5.09
CA LEU A 167 3.82 0.74 -4.08
C LEU A 167 3.13 0.23 -2.82
N CYS A 168 3.68 0.65 -1.67
CA CYS A 168 3.08 0.43 -0.36
C CYS A 168 3.35 1.66 0.51
N HIS A 169 2.35 2.09 1.28
CA HIS A 169 2.44 3.25 2.18
C HIS A 169 3.25 2.99 3.46
N SER A 170 3.82 1.80 3.60
CA SER A 170 4.42 1.34 4.84
C SER A 170 5.62 2.18 5.28
N VAL A 171 6.40 2.69 4.34
CA VAL A 171 7.55 3.55 4.65
C VAL A 171 7.07 4.90 5.18
N GLN A 172 6.11 5.56 4.50
CA GLN A 172 5.56 6.86 4.91
C GLN A 172 4.94 6.80 6.30
N HIS A 173 4.11 5.78 6.57
CA HIS A 173 3.50 5.64 7.90
C HIS A 173 4.57 5.38 8.98
N THR A 174 5.57 4.55 8.67
CA THR A 174 6.64 4.24 9.65
C THR A 174 7.52 5.48 9.91
N SER A 175 7.78 6.33 8.92
CA SER A 175 8.55 7.56 9.13
C SER A 175 7.78 8.58 9.99
N GLU A 176 6.47 8.72 9.80
CA GLU A 176 5.60 9.52 10.67
C GLU A 176 5.56 8.98 12.11
N GLU A 177 5.56 7.67 12.28
CA GLU A 177 5.63 7.02 13.59
C GLU A 177 6.98 7.25 14.28
N LEU A 178 8.08 7.15 13.54
CA LEU A 178 9.40 7.45 14.07
C LEU A 178 9.51 8.90 14.54
N ALA A 179 8.94 9.87 13.79
CA ALA A 179 8.84 11.26 14.23
C ALA A 179 8.09 11.37 15.57
N ARG A 180 6.94 10.69 15.68
CA ARG A 180 6.13 10.64 16.91
C ARG A 180 6.89 10.05 18.09
N TYR A 181 7.59 8.93 17.88
CA TYR A 181 8.37 8.28 18.95
C TYR A 181 9.56 9.12 19.42
N LEU A 182 10.22 9.82 18.49
CA LEU A 182 11.28 10.77 18.79
C LEU A 182 10.73 12.01 19.51
N GLY A 183 9.50 12.40 19.18
CA GLY A 183 8.86 13.64 19.63
C GLY A 183 9.38 14.85 18.85
N VAL A 184 9.58 14.70 17.55
CA VAL A 184 10.10 15.73 16.63
C VAL A 184 9.12 15.97 15.48
N PRO A 185 9.13 17.16 14.85
CA PRO A 185 8.39 17.42 13.62
C PRO A 185 8.79 16.46 12.49
N TYR A 186 7.80 16.02 11.70
CA TYR A 186 8.02 15.04 10.63
C TYR A 186 8.87 15.61 9.49
N ASP A 187 8.66 16.87 9.16
CA ASP A 187 9.36 17.62 8.11
C ASP A 187 10.85 17.90 8.44
N GLU A 188 11.26 17.67 9.68
CA GLU A 188 12.67 17.78 10.11
C GLU A 188 13.41 16.44 10.07
N LEU A 189 12.72 15.33 9.76
CA LEU A 189 13.33 14.02 9.60
C LEU A 189 13.76 13.76 8.15
N SER A 190 14.92 13.12 8.01
CA SER A 190 15.36 12.52 6.76
C SER A 190 15.78 11.07 7.01
N TYR A 191 15.56 10.21 6.02
CA TYR A 191 15.79 8.78 6.17
C TYR A 191 16.23 8.12 4.87
N TRP A 192 16.91 6.99 5.00
CA TRP A 192 17.20 6.05 3.92
C TRP A 192 16.66 4.67 4.30
N VAL A 193 16.00 4.00 3.37
CA VAL A 193 15.17 2.82 3.62
C VAL A 193 15.41 1.82 2.50
N ALA A 194 15.67 0.57 2.88
CA ALA A 194 15.85 -0.53 1.94
C ALA A 194 15.41 -1.86 2.55
N GLY A 195 14.99 -2.80 1.70
CA GLY A 195 14.58 -4.16 2.09
C GLY A 195 13.49 -4.65 1.16
N ILE A 196 12.56 -5.47 1.62
CA ILE A 196 11.42 -5.96 0.81
C ILE A 196 10.10 -5.35 1.28
N ASN A 197 9.05 -5.45 0.47
CA ASN A 197 7.71 -5.03 0.89
C ASN A 197 7.33 -5.62 2.27
N HIS A 198 6.83 -4.77 3.16
CA HIS A 198 6.48 -5.11 4.56
C HIS A 198 7.64 -5.59 5.45
N MET A 199 8.90 -5.49 4.98
CA MET A 199 10.10 -5.73 5.79
C MET A 199 11.31 -4.94 5.23
N ALA A 200 11.09 -3.64 5.02
CA ALA A 200 12.13 -2.66 4.77
C ALA A 200 12.67 -2.07 6.08
N TRP A 201 13.92 -1.63 6.06
CA TRP A 201 14.66 -1.16 7.23
C TRP A 201 15.10 0.28 7.01
N PHE A 202 14.95 1.12 8.04
CA PHE A 202 15.44 2.49 8.06
C PHE A 202 16.95 2.47 8.29
N LEU A 203 17.75 2.30 7.24
CA LEU A 203 19.21 2.21 7.34
C LEU A 203 19.85 3.53 7.76
N GLU A 204 19.22 4.66 7.41
CA GLU A 204 19.54 5.97 7.97
C GLU A 204 18.28 6.61 8.53
N LEU A 205 18.43 7.25 9.69
CA LEU A 205 17.39 8.07 10.31
C LEU A 205 18.07 9.29 10.93
N LYS A 206 17.81 10.47 10.38
CA LYS A 206 18.48 11.72 10.76
C LYS A 206 17.46 12.78 11.16
N TRP A 207 17.77 13.55 12.19
CA TRP A 207 17.03 14.74 12.61
C TRP A 207 17.98 15.93 12.57
N HIS A 208 17.66 16.97 11.79
CA HIS A 208 18.58 18.07 11.48
C HIS A 208 19.97 17.60 10.99
N GLY A 209 20.00 16.54 10.19
CA GLY A 209 21.23 15.97 9.62
C GLY A 209 22.02 15.03 10.56
N GLU A 210 21.69 14.98 11.84
CA GLU A 210 22.38 14.16 12.85
C GLU A 210 21.69 12.79 13.04
N ASP A 211 22.45 11.74 13.33
CA ASP A 211 21.91 10.39 13.58
C ASP A 211 20.91 10.41 14.76
N ALA A 212 19.67 10.06 14.47
CA ALA A 212 18.58 10.06 15.44
C ALA A 212 18.42 8.72 16.18
N TYR A 213 19.12 7.65 15.74
CA TYR A 213 19.03 6.36 16.40
C TYR A 213 19.46 6.33 17.87
N PRO A 214 20.51 7.05 18.32
CA PRO A 214 20.83 7.19 19.74
C PRO A 214 19.67 7.75 20.56
N LEU A 215 18.96 8.76 20.02
CA LEU A 215 17.77 9.33 20.64
C LEU A 215 16.62 8.33 20.66
N LEU A 216 16.35 7.64 19.55
CA LEU A 216 15.32 6.60 19.46
C LEU A 216 15.56 5.50 20.49
N ARG A 217 16.79 5.00 20.60
CA ARG A 217 17.19 4.01 21.62
C ARG A 217 16.97 4.52 23.04
N LYS A 218 17.25 5.79 23.32
CA LYS A 218 16.99 6.42 24.62
C LYS A 218 15.49 6.46 24.93
N LYS A 219 14.65 6.85 23.95
CA LYS A 219 13.18 6.90 24.08
C LYS A 219 12.60 5.52 24.33
N PHE A 220 13.05 4.50 23.60
CA PHE A 220 12.59 3.11 23.70
C PHE A 220 13.02 2.38 24.99
N LYS A 221 13.73 3.06 25.91
CA LYS A 221 13.89 2.61 27.29
C LYS A 221 12.58 2.73 28.09
N ASP A 222 11.71 3.65 27.69
CA ASP A 222 10.35 3.78 28.21
C ASP A 222 9.39 2.93 27.34
N PRO A 223 8.80 1.85 27.87
CA PRO A 223 7.85 1.03 27.13
C PRO A 223 6.62 1.81 26.64
N GLU A 224 6.17 2.84 27.37
CA GLU A 224 4.94 3.57 27.04
C GLU A 224 4.99 4.24 25.66
N ILE A 225 6.19 4.50 25.14
CA ILE A 225 6.38 5.04 23.78
C ILE A 225 5.85 4.09 22.70
N TYR A 226 5.94 2.77 22.90
CA TYR A 226 5.57 1.78 21.88
C TYR A 226 4.52 0.77 22.34
N SER A 227 4.25 0.61 23.64
CA SER A 227 3.33 -0.44 24.14
C SER A 227 1.89 0.02 24.35
N ARG A 228 1.61 1.32 24.25
CA ARG A 228 0.24 1.83 24.39
C ARG A 228 -0.66 1.36 23.24
N PRO A 229 -1.96 1.16 23.46
CA PRO A 229 -2.90 0.75 22.40
C PRO A 229 -2.97 1.72 21.20
N ASP A 230 -2.62 3.00 21.41
CA ASP A 230 -2.61 4.06 20.41
C ASP A 230 -1.19 4.43 19.92
N ALA A 231 -0.16 3.67 20.32
CA ALA A 231 1.23 3.95 19.92
C ALA A 231 1.45 3.83 18.40
N HIS A 232 0.63 3.02 17.73
CA HIS A 232 0.64 2.78 16.30
C HIS A 232 -0.80 2.57 15.79
N TRP A 233 -1.07 2.85 14.51
CA TRP A 233 -2.43 2.78 13.94
C TRP A 233 -3.06 1.37 14.03
N ALA A 234 -2.21 0.33 14.09
CA ALA A 234 -2.59 -1.08 14.25
C ALA A 234 -2.50 -1.59 15.70
N GLY A 235 -2.38 -0.71 16.70
CA GLY A 235 -2.32 -1.07 18.11
C GLY A 235 -0.96 -0.81 18.76
N ALA A 236 -0.64 -1.56 19.82
CA ALA A 236 0.68 -1.52 20.44
C ALA A 236 1.76 -2.08 19.50
N ASP A 237 2.92 -1.45 19.48
CA ASP A 237 4.01 -1.75 18.56
C ASP A 237 5.17 -2.57 19.17
N ILE A 238 4.78 -3.58 19.94
CA ILE A 238 5.70 -4.34 20.79
C ILE A 238 6.65 -5.22 19.95
N VAL A 239 6.17 -5.75 18.82
CA VAL A 239 6.95 -6.64 17.96
C VAL A 239 8.04 -5.87 17.22
N ARG A 240 7.72 -4.75 16.56
CA ARG A 240 8.74 -3.93 15.87
C ARG A 240 9.73 -3.33 16.86
N ALA A 241 9.29 -2.90 18.04
CA ALA A 241 10.19 -2.47 19.11
C ALA A 241 11.15 -3.61 19.55
N GLY A 242 10.67 -4.85 19.61
CA GLY A 242 11.51 -6.03 19.90
C GLY A 242 12.54 -6.30 18.80
N ILE A 243 12.13 -6.22 17.54
CA ILE A 243 13.02 -6.37 16.38
C ILE A 243 14.07 -5.26 16.36
N PHE A 244 13.67 -4.00 16.55
CA PHE A 244 14.58 -2.87 16.65
C PHE A 244 15.64 -3.07 17.74
N LYS A 245 15.23 -3.53 18.94
CA LYS A 245 16.16 -3.82 20.05
C LYS A 245 17.14 -4.95 19.72
N ALA A 246 16.75 -5.91 18.88
CA ALA A 246 17.60 -7.04 18.50
C ALA A 246 18.57 -6.72 17.35
N PHE A 247 18.13 -5.94 16.35
CA PHE A 247 18.88 -5.70 15.12
C PHE A 247 19.53 -4.30 15.05
N GLY A 248 19.10 -3.36 15.89
CA GLY A 248 19.66 -2.01 15.96
C GLY A 248 19.07 -1.00 14.97
N TYR A 249 18.29 -1.45 14.00
CA TYR A 249 17.57 -0.62 13.00
C TYR A 249 16.07 -0.89 13.04
N PHE A 250 15.27 0.13 12.78
CA PHE A 250 13.81 0.02 12.81
C PHE A 250 13.29 -0.47 11.46
N ASN A 251 12.27 -1.32 11.45
CA ASN A 251 11.69 -1.90 10.25
C ASN A 251 10.23 -1.49 10.04
N THR A 252 9.80 -1.43 8.78
CA THR A 252 8.39 -1.45 8.38
C THR A 252 7.82 -2.87 8.58
N GLU A 253 6.53 -3.18 8.67
CA GLU A 253 5.31 -2.38 8.55
C GLU A 253 4.67 -2.20 9.92
N SER A 254 3.92 -3.15 10.45
CA SER A 254 3.28 -3.15 11.75
C SER A 254 3.69 -4.39 12.51
N SER A 255 3.42 -4.39 13.81
CA SER A 255 3.63 -5.56 14.65
C SER A 255 2.85 -6.81 14.16
N TRP A 256 1.73 -6.64 13.45
CA TRP A 256 0.99 -7.76 12.86
C TRP A 256 1.73 -8.42 11.70
N HIS A 257 2.17 -7.64 10.70
CA HIS A 257 2.93 -8.18 9.57
C HIS A 257 4.31 -8.69 10.00
N MET A 258 5.05 -7.91 10.80
CA MET A 258 6.40 -8.30 11.23
C MET A 258 6.40 -9.60 12.05
N SER A 259 5.33 -9.87 12.80
CA SER A 259 5.19 -11.11 13.56
C SER A 259 5.11 -12.38 12.70
N GLU A 260 4.83 -12.26 11.40
CA GLU A 260 4.80 -13.38 10.45
C GLU A 260 6.17 -13.66 9.82
N TYR A 261 7.07 -12.67 9.80
CA TYR A 261 8.38 -12.76 9.15
C TYR A 261 9.41 -13.58 9.92
N VAL A 262 9.22 -13.73 11.23
CA VAL A 262 10.12 -14.50 12.07
C VAL A 262 9.34 -15.50 12.93
N PRO A 263 9.87 -16.73 13.11
CA PRO A 263 9.15 -17.79 13.84
C PRO A 263 9.09 -17.55 15.37
N TYR A 264 9.63 -16.42 15.85
CA TYR A 264 9.78 -16.15 17.27
C TYR A 264 8.45 -15.80 17.95
N PHE A 265 7.65 -14.92 17.36
CA PHE A 265 6.48 -14.30 18.02
C PHE A 265 5.23 -15.19 17.99
N ARG A 266 5.04 -15.96 16.91
CA ARG A 266 3.83 -16.78 16.68
C ARG A 266 4.12 -18.27 16.78
N LYS A 267 4.43 -18.75 17.99
CA LYS A 267 4.70 -20.17 18.23
C LYS A 267 3.46 -20.90 18.74
N LYS A 268 3.06 -21.94 18.02
CA LYS A 268 1.90 -22.79 18.37
C LYS A 268 1.91 -23.26 19.83
N ASN A 269 3.05 -23.71 20.33
CA ASN A 269 3.18 -24.29 21.67
C ASN A 269 3.54 -23.25 22.74
N ARG A 270 3.42 -21.95 22.46
CA ARG A 270 3.78 -20.85 23.36
C ARG A 270 2.73 -19.71 23.30
N PRO A 271 1.47 -19.98 23.69
CA PRO A 271 0.39 -19.01 23.59
C PRO A 271 0.63 -17.74 24.42
N GLU A 272 1.43 -17.82 25.48
CA GLU A 272 1.81 -16.67 26.31
C GLU A 272 2.62 -15.62 25.53
N LEU A 273 3.25 -16.01 24.41
CA LEU A 273 3.90 -15.04 23.51
C LEU A 273 2.87 -14.20 22.75
N ILE A 274 1.74 -14.78 22.36
CA ILE A 274 0.67 -14.05 21.66
C ILE A 274 0.12 -12.95 22.56
N GLU A 275 -0.13 -13.26 23.83
CA GLU A 275 -0.57 -12.29 24.83
C GLU A 275 0.51 -11.24 25.10
N ARG A 276 1.75 -11.66 25.39
CA ARG A 276 2.88 -10.77 25.70
C ARG A 276 3.14 -9.74 24.60
N PHE A 277 2.96 -10.11 23.34
CA PHE A 277 3.22 -9.24 22.19
C PHE A 277 1.97 -8.55 21.65
N GLY A 278 0.81 -8.66 22.32
CA GLY A 278 -0.42 -8.00 21.88
C GLY A 278 -0.93 -8.50 20.53
N LEU A 279 -0.65 -9.76 20.20
CA LEU A 279 -0.99 -10.40 18.92
C LEU A 279 -2.29 -11.19 18.97
N GLY A 280 -3.01 -11.10 20.09
CA GLY A 280 -4.33 -11.69 20.29
C GLY A 280 -5.44 -10.83 19.66
N GLY A 281 -6.49 -11.49 19.19
CA GLY A 281 -7.65 -10.85 18.55
C GLY A 281 -7.66 -10.97 17.02
N ASP A 282 -8.80 -10.61 16.41
CA ASP A 282 -8.95 -10.59 14.96
C ASP A 282 -8.82 -9.17 14.42
N PHE A 283 -7.57 -8.74 14.24
CA PHE A 283 -7.21 -7.47 13.62
C PHE A 283 -7.96 -7.23 12.30
N PHE A 284 -8.18 -8.29 11.50
CA PHE A 284 -8.86 -8.17 10.22
C PHE A 284 -10.36 -7.99 10.35
N GLU A 285 -10.99 -8.64 11.31
CA GLU A 285 -12.42 -8.43 11.57
C GLU A 285 -12.68 -6.98 11.98
N GLU A 286 -11.85 -6.42 12.86
CA GLU A 286 -11.93 -5.02 13.27
C GLU A 286 -11.68 -4.06 12.10
N MET A 287 -10.67 -4.33 11.28
CA MET A 287 -10.44 -3.57 10.04
C MET A 287 -11.60 -3.69 9.06
N ALA A 288 -12.22 -4.86 8.93
CA ALA A 288 -13.37 -5.07 8.06
C ALA A 288 -14.62 -4.33 8.56
N LYS A 289 -14.87 -4.31 9.87
CA LYS A 289 -15.94 -3.51 10.48
C LYS A 289 -15.74 -2.02 10.20
N ARG A 290 -14.52 -1.51 10.40
CA ARG A 290 -14.16 -0.12 10.10
C ARG A 290 -14.38 0.23 8.62
N ARG A 291 -13.96 -0.66 7.70
CA ARG A 291 -14.17 -0.48 6.25
C ARG A 291 -15.65 -0.42 5.89
N ARG A 292 -16.46 -1.36 6.39
CA ARG A 292 -17.93 -1.34 6.15
C ARG A 292 -18.58 -0.03 6.61
N LYS A 293 -18.21 0.44 7.80
CA LYS A 293 -18.68 1.72 8.32
C LYS A 293 -18.26 2.90 7.42
N GLN A 294 -17.01 2.93 6.96
CA GLN A 294 -16.52 3.96 6.05
C GLN A 294 -17.26 3.94 4.70
N ASP A 295 -17.56 2.75 4.17
CA ASP A 295 -18.30 2.61 2.91
C ASP A 295 -19.75 3.07 3.06
N GLU A 296 -20.41 2.74 4.18
CA GLU A 296 -21.76 3.20 4.52
C GLU A 296 -21.82 4.73 4.66
N GLU A 297 -20.87 5.32 5.41
CA GLU A 297 -20.72 6.76 5.54
C GLU A 297 -20.49 7.41 4.17
N PHE A 298 -19.58 6.86 3.36
CA PHE A 298 -19.29 7.39 2.04
C PHE A 298 -20.51 7.36 1.11
N ARG A 299 -21.27 6.27 1.11
CA ARG A 299 -22.55 6.19 0.39
C ARG A 299 -23.53 7.27 0.84
N GLN A 300 -23.61 7.51 2.16
CA GLN A 300 -24.46 8.56 2.71
C GLN A 300 -24.01 9.96 2.27
N GLN A 301 -22.70 10.25 2.33
CA GLN A 301 -22.13 11.52 1.89
C GLN A 301 -22.45 11.83 0.42
N ILE A 302 -22.37 10.82 -0.45
CA ILE A 302 -22.73 10.94 -1.87
C ILE A 302 -24.22 11.22 -2.04
N ARG A 303 -25.09 10.47 -1.35
CA ARG A 303 -26.55 10.67 -1.39
C ARG A 303 -26.96 12.06 -0.92
N ASP A 304 -26.37 12.54 0.17
CA ASP A 304 -26.65 13.85 0.75
C ASP A 304 -26.05 15.01 -0.05
N GLY A 305 -25.32 14.71 -1.12
CA GLY A 305 -24.69 15.71 -1.96
C GLY A 305 -23.60 16.50 -1.24
N GLN A 306 -22.98 15.94 -0.19
CA GLN A 306 -21.92 16.61 0.58
C GLN A 306 -20.78 17.06 -0.32
N LYS A 307 -20.14 18.18 0.04
CA LYS A 307 -18.96 18.67 -0.67
C LYS A 307 -17.73 17.90 -0.22
N PHE A 308 -16.86 17.57 -1.16
CA PHE A 308 -15.60 16.89 -0.89
C PHE A 308 -14.43 17.86 -1.06
N LEU A 309 -13.61 17.98 -0.02
CA LEU A 309 -12.39 18.79 -0.10
C LEU A 309 -11.35 18.07 -0.94
N LEU A 310 -10.62 18.86 -1.74
CA LEU A 310 -9.46 18.37 -2.45
C LEU A 310 -8.27 18.39 -1.48
N SER A 311 -7.69 17.22 -1.23
CA SER A 311 -6.55 17.05 -0.33
C SER A 311 -5.63 15.98 -0.87
N HIS A 312 -4.33 16.23 -0.81
CA HIS A 312 -3.31 15.26 -1.20
C HIS A 312 -3.02 14.31 -0.04
N SER A 313 -3.19 13.01 -0.25
CA SER A 313 -3.04 11.96 0.75
C SER A 313 -1.62 11.42 0.88
N GLY A 314 -0.77 11.65 -0.13
CA GLY A 314 0.64 11.24 -0.13
C GLY A 314 0.86 9.89 -0.81
N GLU A 315 -0.13 9.36 -1.53
CA GLU A 315 0.02 8.13 -2.30
C GLU A 315 1.00 8.36 -3.47
N TYR A 316 2.00 7.50 -3.60
CA TYR A 316 3.07 7.70 -4.57
C TYR A 316 2.62 7.62 -6.03
N ALA A 317 1.48 7.02 -6.35
CA ALA A 317 1.01 6.94 -7.72
C ALA A 317 0.78 8.31 -8.37
N SER A 318 0.10 9.24 -7.69
CA SER A 318 -0.09 10.61 -8.22
C SER A 318 1.22 11.36 -8.35
N ILE A 319 2.14 11.15 -7.40
CA ILE A 319 3.47 11.77 -7.37
C ILE A 319 4.31 11.29 -8.57
N ILE A 320 4.30 9.98 -8.86
CA ILE A 320 4.99 9.39 -10.01
C ILE A 320 4.42 9.93 -11.32
N ILE A 321 3.09 9.92 -11.47
CA ILE A 321 2.41 10.44 -12.66
C ILE A 321 2.78 11.91 -12.86
N HIS A 322 2.68 12.73 -11.81
CA HIS A 322 3.05 14.15 -11.86
C HIS A 322 4.51 14.35 -12.27
N SER A 323 5.44 13.59 -11.68
CA SER A 323 6.87 13.69 -12.03
C SER A 323 7.14 13.35 -13.49
N ILE A 324 6.51 12.29 -14.01
CA ILE A 324 6.68 11.89 -15.41
C ILE A 324 6.08 12.94 -16.37
N GLU A 325 4.89 13.46 -16.08
CA GLU A 325 4.22 14.44 -16.95
C GLU A 325 4.90 15.82 -16.95
N THR A 326 5.55 16.20 -15.85
CA THR A 326 6.14 17.54 -15.67
C THR A 326 7.66 17.57 -15.81
N GLY A 327 8.33 16.41 -15.71
CA GLY A 327 9.78 16.31 -15.58
C GLY A 327 10.32 16.83 -14.24
N ILE A 328 9.46 17.14 -13.26
CA ILE A 328 9.87 17.56 -11.92
C ILE A 328 10.18 16.30 -11.09
N PRO A 329 11.44 16.06 -10.71
CA PRO A 329 11.81 14.84 -10.00
C PRO A 329 11.17 14.80 -8.61
N SER A 330 10.79 13.60 -8.20
CA SER A 330 10.31 13.31 -6.84
C SER A 330 11.03 12.10 -6.26
N ARG A 331 10.92 11.95 -4.94
CA ARG A 331 11.51 10.81 -4.22
C ARG A 331 10.41 9.88 -3.75
N ILE A 332 10.55 8.59 -4.08
CA ILE A 332 9.60 7.55 -3.68
C ILE A 332 10.33 6.34 -3.08
N ASN A 333 9.57 5.51 -2.36
CA ASN A 333 9.96 4.15 -2.02
C ASN A 333 9.14 3.15 -2.84
N GLY A 334 9.74 2.61 -3.90
CA GLY A 334 9.09 1.68 -4.83
C GLY A 334 9.72 0.29 -4.80
N ASN A 335 8.90 -0.74 -4.99
CA ASN A 335 9.35 -2.11 -5.20
C ASN A 335 9.74 -2.29 -6.66
N VAL A 336 11.02 -2.57 -6.89
CA VAL A 336 11.57 -2.83 -8.23
C VAL A 336 12.51 -4.03 -8.20
N LYS A 337 12.80 -4.58 -9.38
CA LYS A 337 13.78 -5.66 -9.54
C LYS A 337 15.15 -5.17 -9.05
N ASN A 338 15.81 -5.97 -8.22
CA ASN A 338 17.16 -5.61 -7.79
C ASN A 338 18.17 -6.03 -8.87
N ASN A 339 18.79 -5.04 -9.50
CA ASN A 339 19.84 -5.24 -10.51
C ASN A 339 21.27 -5.05 -9.93
N GLY A 340 21.45 -5.33 -8.63
CA GLY A 340 22.75 -5.24 -7.94
C GLY A 340 22.90 -4.06 -6.97
N HIS A 341 21.81 -3.34 -6.66
CA HIS A 341 21.78 -2.30 -5.64
C HIS A 341 21.85 -2.85 -4.20
N SER A 342 21.68 -4.17 -4.02
CA SER A 342 21.92 -4.90 -2.77
C SER A 342 22.10 -6.40 -2.97
N HIS A 343 22.23 -7.17 -1.88
CA HIS A 343 22.21 -8.64 -1.89
C HIS A 343 20.80 -9.29 -2.00
N ALA A 344 19.69 -8.52 -1.99
CA ALA A 344 18.31 -9.06 -2.00
C ALA A 344 17.68 -8.98 -3.40
N GLN A 345 17.23 -10.09 -4.01
CA GLN A 345 16.81 -10.15 -5.43
C GLN A 345 15.63 -9.22 -5.84
N ASN A 346 14.81 -8.78 -4.89
CA ASN A 346 13.79 -7.73 -5.08
C ASN A 346 13.83 -6.80 -3.85
N GLY A 347 13.51 -5.53 -4.01
CA GLY A 347 13.40 -4.66 -2.84
C GLY A 347 12.63 -3.36 -3.04
N SER A 348 12.24 -2.77 -1.91
CA SER A 348 11.79 -1.39 -1.80
C SER A 348 13.02 -0.50 -1.82
N TRP A 349 13.22 0.24 -2.90
CA TRP A 349 14.36 1.12 -3.09
C TRP A 349 13.92 2.57 -3.13
N HIS A 350 14.84 3.45 -2.74
CA HIS A 350 14.76 4.86 -3.09
C HIS A 350 15.00 5.00 -4.59
N TYR A 351 14.09 5.67 -5.28
CA TYR A 351 14.29 6.15 -6.63
C TYR A 351 14.36 7.68 -6.59
N GLU A 352 15.50 8.24 -7.02
CA GLU A 352 15.73 9.69 -7.13
C GLU A 352 15.55 10.21 -8.58
N HIS A 353 15.25 9.32 -9.53
CA HIS A 353 15.19 9.66 -10.97
C HIS A 353 14.00 8.99 -11.67
N LEU A 354 12.78 9.36 -11.28
CA LEU A 354 11.60 9.22 -12.14
C LEU A 354 11.20 10.60 -12.67
#